data_AF-A0A6A5ASN9-F1
#
_entry.id   AF-A0A6A5ASN9-F1
#
_cell.length_a   1.000
_cell.length_b   1.000
_cell.length_c   1.000
_cell.angle_alpha   90.00
_cell.angle_beta   90.00
_cell.angle_gamma   90.00
#
_symmetry.space_group_name_H-M   'P 1'
#
loop_
_entity.id
_entity.type
_entity.pdbx_description
1 polymer ?
#
loop_
_entity_poly.entity_id
_entity_poly.type
_entity_poly.pdbx_seq_one_letter_code
_entity_poly.pdbx_strand_id
1 'polypeptide(L)'
;MFLNKFKPFQDLSFEGGSITLAFNASSHQINHEMKANKATLQFLAKTKSIKEQKWRHLSIYTKNPTLIDNMSLIFVICGQQSLAGNVGTKDSKNFSVLSSARYNLEQLTKLARSMHVPILVTDVIKKSNRRILPYEIY
;
A
#
# COMPACT_ATOMS: atom_id res chain seq x y z
N MET A 1 27.12 -9.00 3.00
CA MET A 1 26.72 -8.47 1.68
C MET A 1 25.60 -9.35 1.11
N PHE A 2 24.40 -9.26 1.66
CA PHE A 2 23.26 -10.10 1.27
C PHE A 2 21.98 -9.27 1.36
N LEU A 3 21.07 -9.52 0.41
CA LEU A 3 19.69 -8.99 0.28
C LEU A 3 19.47 -7.76 -0.62
N ASN A 4 19.98 -7.81 -1.86
CA ASN A 4 19.23 -7.30 -3.02
C ASN A 4 18.23 -8.37 -3.52
N LYS A 5 17.45 -8.97 -2.61
CA LYS A 5 16.29 -9.78 -3.03
C LYS A 5 15.26 -8.79 -3.56
N PHE A 6 15.14 -8.73 -4.88
CA PHE A 6 14.14 -7.99 -5.67
C PHE A 6 12.96 -7.47 -4.83
N LYS A 7 13.04 -6.21 -4.37
CA LYS A 7 11.84 -5.49 -3.92
C LYS A 7 10.99 -5.28 -5.18
N PRO A 8 9.79 -5.86 -5.30
CA PRO A 8 8.94 -5.68 -6.48
C PRO A 8 8.28 -4.29 -6.52
N PHE A 9 8.55 -3.43 -5.54
CA PHE A 9 7.99 -2.09 -5.43
C PHE A 9 9.08 -1.09 -5.04
N GLN A 10 8.84 0.17 -5.40
CA GLN A 10 9.61 1.32 -4.98
C GLN A 10 8.87 2.02 -3.83
N ASP A 11 9.58 2.25 -2.73
CA ASP A 11 9.10 3.09 -1.63
C ASP A 11 9.12 4.56 -2.13
N LEU A 12 7.96 5.24 -2.13
CA LEU A 12 7.85 6.63 -2.61
C LEU A 12 7.79 7.65 -1.48
N SER A 13 7.00 7.37 -0.43
CA SER A 13 6.85 8.29 0.70
C SER A 13 6.38 7.58 1.97
N PHE A 14 6.80 8.13 3.11
CA PHE A 14 6.25 7.84 4.43
C PHE A 14 5.85 9.16 5.09
N GLU A 15 4.58 9.52 4.96
CA GLU A 15 4.06 10.83 5.41
C GLU A 15 2.69 10.65 6.05
N GLY A 16 2.43 11.38 7.15
CA GLY A 16 1.10 11.44 7.77
C GLY A 16 0.54 10.08 8.23
N GLY A 17 1.38 9.14 8.64
CA GLY A 17 0.94 7.79 9.01
C GLY A 17 0.53 6.90 7.83
N SER A 18 0.92 7.27 6.61
CA SER A 18 0.70 6.50 5.39
C SER A 18 2.02 6.10 4.73
N ILE A 19 2.03 4.93 4.11
CA ILE A 19 3.15 4.43 3.29
C ILE A 19 2.64 4.33 1.86
N THR A 20 3.32 4.98 0.92
CA THR A 20 3.01 4.86 -0.52
C THR A 20 4.05 4.02 -1.21
N LEU A 21 3.58 2.94 -1.86
CA LEU A 21 4.41 2.02 -2.63
C LEU A 21 4.02 2.11 -4.10
N ALA A 22 5.01 2.16 -4.99
CA ALA A 22 4.78 2.10 -6.43
C ALA A 22 5.29 0.79 -7.02
N PHE A 23 4.42 0.14 -7.78
CA PHE A 23 4.77 -1.03 -8.57
C PHE A 23 4.99 -0.57 -10.02
N ASN A 24 6.00 -1.14 -10.70
CA ASN A 24 6.30 -0.81 -12.10
C ASN A 24 6.71 0.66 -12.38
N ALA A 25 7.26 1.36 -11.39
CA ALA A 25 7.70 2.76 -11.57
C ALA A 25 9.15 2.87 -12.08
N SER A 26 10.08 2.12 -11.51
CA SER A 26 11.52 2.21 -11.82
C SER A 26 11.99 1.18 -12.86
N SER A 27 11.25 0.09 -13.04
CA SER A 27 11.54 -0.96 -14.01
C SER A 27 10.25 -1.58 -14.52
N HIS A 28 10.28 -2.04 -15.77
CA HIS A 28 9.14 -2.73 -16.36
C HIS A 28 8.89 -4.05 -15.62
N GLN A 29 7.70 -4.18 -15.05
CA GLN A 29 7.26 -5.36 -14.32
C GLN A 29 5.96 -5.90 -14.91
N ILE A 30 6.07 -7.11 -15.46
CA ILE A 30 4.92 -7.88 -15.91
C ILE A 30 4.04 -8.24 -14.71
N ASN A 31 2.71 -8.13 -14.89
CA ASN A 31 1.68 -8.45 -13.89
C ASN A 31 1.87 -7.70 -12.56
N HIS A 32 2.29 -6.43 -12.62
CA HIS A 32 2.58 -5.63 -11.43
C HIS A 32 1.33 -5.35 -10.59
N GLU A 33 0.15 -5.31 -11.19
CA GLU A 33 -1.14 -5.21 -10.51
C GLU A 33 -1.41 -6.43 -9.63
N MET A 34 -1.08 -7.63 -10.12
CA MET A 34 -1.19 -8.87 -9.33
C MET A 34 -0.19 -8.88 -8.18
N LYS A 35 1.04 -8.38 -8.41
CA LYS A 35 2.05 -8.26 -7.36
C LYS A 35 1.58 -7.28 -6.28
N ALA A 36 0.99 -6.14 -6.66
CA ALA A 36 0.42 -5.18 -5.73
C ALA A 36 -0.67 -5.80 -4.87
N ASN A 37 -1.61 -6.54 -5.47
CA ASN A 37 -2.65 -7.25 -4.72
C ASN A 37 -2.09 -8.30 -3.76
N LYS A 38 -1.16 -9.14 -4.23
CA LYS A 38 -0.52 -10.16 -3.37
C LYS A 38 0.22 -9.51 -2.20
N ALA A 39 0.95 -8.43 -2.45
CA ALA A 39 1.66 -7.68 -1.40
C ALA A 39 0.67 -7.10 -0.39
N THR A 40 -0.43 -6.50 -0.83
CA THR A 40 -1.50 -5.99 0.05
C THR A 40 -2.09 -7.09 0.92
N LEU A 41 -2.41 -8.25 0.37
CA LEU A 41 -2.93 -9.39 1.15
C LEU A 41 -1.90 -9.90 2.17
N GLN A 42 -0.63 -9.97 1.78
CA GLN A 42 0.46 -10.35 2.68
C GLN A 42 0.65 -9.34 3.80
N PHE A 43 0.60 -8.04 3.50
CA PHE A 43 0.68 -6.98 4.51
C PHE A 43 -0.51 -7.03 5.45
N LEU A 44 -1.74 -7.18 4.94
CA LEU A 44 -2.92 -7.31 5.78
C LEU A 44 -2.79 -8.50 6.75
N ALA A 45 -2.41 -9.68 6.25
CA ALA A 45 -2.23 -10.87 7.07
C ALA A 45 -1.10 -10.66 8.11
N LYS A 46 0.03 -10.09 7.69
CA LYS A 46 1.17 -9.85 8.57
C LYS A 46 0.83 -8.85 9.66
N THR A 47 0.13 -7.77 9.34
CA THR A 47 -0.19 -6.76 10.33
C THR A 47 -1.28 -7.22 11.29
N LYS A 48 -2.24 -8.04 10.85
CA LYS A 48 -3.15 -8.77 11.76
C LYS A 48 -2.37 -9.66 12.72
N SER A 49 -1.43 -10.46 12.21
CA SER A 49 -0.57 -11.31 13.04
C SER A 49 0.26 -10.50 14.04
N ILE A 50 0.85 -9.37 13.64
CA ILE A 50 1.62 -8.50 14.54
C ILE A 50 0.71 -7.85 15.60
N LYS A 51 -0.49 -7.41 15.20
CA LYS A 51 -1.49 -6.83 16.10
C LYS A 51 -1.81 -7.80 17.23
N GLU A 52 -2.14 -9.04 16.91
CA GLU A 52 -2.52 -10.07 17.89
C GLU A 52 -1.33 -10.59 18.71
N GLN A 53 -0.22 -10.93 18.06
CA GLN A 53 0.88 -11.64 18.72
C GLN A 53 1.87 -10.75 19.44
N LYS A 54 1.94 -9.46 19.07
CA LYS A 54 2.95 -8.54 19.61
C LYS A 54 2.32 -7.33 20.26
N TRP A 55 1.52 -6.57 19.51
CA TRP A 55 1.03 -5.29 20.01
C TRP A 55 0.05 -5.47 21.16
N ARG A 56 -0.87 -6.43 21.08
CA ARG A 56 -1.87 -6.67 22.14
C ARG A 56 -1.27 -6.92 23.53
N HIS A 57 -0.03 -7.42 23.60
CA HIS A 57 0.66 -7.73 24.85
C HIS A 57 1.56 -6.61 25.38
N LEU A 58 1.71 -5.49 24.64
CA LEU A 58 2.48 -4.35 25.15
C LEU A 58 1.71 -3.67 26.28
N SER A 59 2.44 -3.21 27.30
CA SER A 59 1.90 -2.62 28.53
C SER A 59 0.94 -1.46 28.30
N ILE A 60 1.12 -0.70 27.22
CA ILE A 60 0.22 0.40 26.83
C ILE A 60 -1.16 -0.10 26.40
N TYR A 61 -1.20 -1.22 25.66
CA TYR A 61 -2.42 -1.80 25.12
C TYR A 61 -3.09 -2.76 26.11
N THR A 62 -2.35 -3.36 27.05
CA THR A 62 -2.97 -4.11 28.15
C THR A 62 -3.69 -3.20 29.14
N LYS A 63 -3.15 -1.99 29.38
CA LYS A 63 -3.81 -0.97 30.21
C LYS A 63 -5.01 -0.32 29.53
N ASN A 64 -4.99 -0.22 28.20
CA ASN A 64 -6.03 0.41 27.40
C ASN A 64 -6.35 -0.44 26.14
N PRO A 65 -7.09 -1.56 26.29
CA PRO A 65 -7.35 -2.49 25.18
C PRO A 65 -8.14 -1.86 24.03
N THR A 66 -8.96 -0.85 24.31
CA THR A 66 -9.72 -0.11 23.29
C THR A 66 -8.84 0.57 22.25
N LEU A 67 -7.60 0.96 22.60
CA LEU A 67 -6.68 1.60 21.66
C LEU A 67 -6.26 0.66 20.54
N ILE A 68 -5.93 -0.59 20.88
CA ILE A 68 -5.52 -1.57 19.87
C ILE A 68 -6.72 -2.02 19.05
N ASP A 69 -7.90 -2.17 19.67
CA ASP A 69 -9.11 -2.58 18.97
C ASP A 69 -9.55 -1.52 17.93
N ASN A 70 -9.43 -0.23 18.26
CA ASN A 70 -9.70 0.89 17.35
C ASN A 70 -8.63 1.11 16.27
N MET A 71 -7.47 0.47 16.38
CA MET A 71 -6.43 0.56 15.36
C MET A 71 -6.86 -0.21 14.11
N SER A 72 -7.12 0.52 13.04
CA SER A 72 -7.44 0.00 11.71
C SER A 72 -6.34 0.34 10.71
N LEU A 73 -6.05 -0.61 9.83
CA LEU A 73 -5.13 -0.42 8.70
C LEU A 73 -5.94 -0.58 7.43
N ILE A 74 -5.79 0.40 6.55
CA ILE A 74 -6.52 0.50 5.29
C ILE A 74 -5.49 0.44 4.18
N PHE A 75 -5.76 -0.43 3.20
CA PHE A 75 -4.93 -0.59 2.02
C PHE A 75 -5.70 -0.10 0.80
N VAL A 76 -5.08 0.78 0.04
CA VAL A 76 -5.70 1.36 -1.17
C VAL A 76 -4.80 1.08 -2.35
N ILE A 77 -5.37 0.57 -3.45
CA ILE A 77 -4.61 0.27 -4.67
C ILE A 77 -5.21 1.03 -5.85
N CYS A 78 -4.42 1.94 -6.40
CA CYS A 78 -4.78 2.76 -7.55
C CYS A 78 -3.94 2.35 -8.77
N GLY A 79 -4.60 1.98 -9.87
CA GLY A 79 -3.96 1.73 -11.16
C GLY A 79 -4.13 2.93 -12.07
N GLN A 80 -3.01 3.53 -12.53
CA GLN A 80 -3.03 4.62 -13.50
C GLN A 80 -1.70 4.72 -14.25
N GLN A 81 -1.73 5.40 -15.40
CA GLN A 81 -0.50 5.80 -16.09
C GLN A 81 0.11 7.01 -15.37
N SER A 82 1.43 7.04 -15.24
CA SER A 82 2.15 8.10 -14.55
C SER A 82 3.53 8.30 -15.18
N LEU A 83 4.03 9.52 -15.12
CA LEU A 83 5.42 9.80 -15.49
C LEU A 83 6.29 9.53 -14.27
N ALA A 84 7.32 8.71 -14.41
CA ALA A 84 8.23 8.38 -13.33
C ALA A 84 9.68 8.60 -13.75
N GLY A 85 10.49 9.12 -12.85
CA GLY A 85 11.89 9.38 -13.15
C GLY A 85 12.59 10.17 -12.07
N ASN A 86 13.88 10.38 -12.27
CA ASN A 86 14.71 11.17 -11.38
C ASN A 86 14.45 12.67 -11.61
N VAL A 87 13.97 13.35 -10.58
CA VAL A 87 13.70 14.79 -10.56
C VAL A 87 14.66 15.46 -9.58
N GLY A 88 15.28 16.55 -10.00
CA GLY A 88 16.23 17.30 -9.19
C GLY A 88 17.34 17.95 -10.02
N THR A 89 18.38 18.44 -9.35
CA THR A 89 19.55 19.05 -9.98
C THR A 89 20.57 17.98 -10.38
N LYS A 90 21.70 18.40 -10.94
CA LYS A 90 22.83 17.50 -11.19
C LYS A 90 23.40 16.92 -9.90
N ASP A 91 23.37 17.71 -8.82
CA ASP A 91 23.98 17.38 -7.53
C ASP A 91 23.05 16.56 -6.62
N SER A 92 21.73 16.63 -6.84
CA SER A 92 20.76 15.83 -6.09
C SER A 92 19.57 15.47 -6.96
N LYS A 93 19.31 14.16 -7.10
CA LYS A 93 18.18 13.61 -7.85
C LYS A 93 17.38 12.67 -6.97
N ASN A 94 16.06 12.88 -6.93
CA ASN A 94 15.13 12.01 -6.24
C ASN A 94 14.21 11.32 -7.25
N PHE A 95 14.05 10.01 -7.11
CA PHE A 95 13.07 9.28 -7.92
C PHE A 95 11.67 9.73 -7.52
N SER A 96 10.92 10.26 -8.49
CA SER A 96 9.59 10.83 -8.29
C SER A 96 8.61 10.26 -9.29
N VAL A 97 7.35 10.12 -8.87
CA VAL A 97 6.22 9.79 -9.75
C VAL A 97 5.36 11.04 -9.85
N LEU A 98 5.30 11.62 -11.05
CA LEU A 98 4.53 12.80 -11.38
C LEU A 98 3.19 12.37 -12.00
N SER A 99 2.12 12.51 -11.23
CA SER A 99 0.74 12.27 -11.67
C SER A 99 -0.26 12.74 -10.61
N SER A 100 -1.55 12.60 -10.92
CA SER A 100 -2.63 12.75 -9.94
C SER A 100 -2.74 11.54 -8.98
N ALA A 101 -1.79 10.60 -9.00
CA ALA A 101 -1.84 9.38 -8.20
C ALA A 101 -1.97 9.64 -6.71
N ARG A 102 -1.16 10.57 -6.20
CA ARG A 102 -1.18 10.94 -4.79
C ARG A 102 -2.55 11.48 -4.38
N TYR A 103 -3.08 12.43 -5.14
CA TYR A 103 -4.42 12.98 -4.92
C TYR A 103 -5.49 11.89 -4.96
N ASN A 104 -5.46 11.02 -5.97
CA ASN A 104 -6.42 9.92 -6.11
C ASN A 104 -6.33 8.93 -4.95
N LEU A 105 -5.13 8.56 -4.51
CA LEU A 105 -4.92 7.71 -3.35
C LEU A 105 -5.46 8.32 -2.06
N GLU A 106 -5.28 9.64 -1.88
CA GLU A 106 -5.85 10.35 -0.73
C GLU A 106 -7.39 10.33 -0.75
N GLN A 107 -8.02 10.57 -1.91
CA GLN A 107 -9.48 10.49 -2.05
C GLN A 107 -10.01 9.08 -1.80
N LEU A 108 -9.36 8.07 -2.39
CA LEU A 108 -9.70 6.67 -2.17
C LEU A 108 -9.50 6.27 -0.71
N THR A 109 -8.47 6.79 -0.04
CA THR A 109 -8.27 6.53 1.40
C THR A 109 -9.40 7.13 2.24
N LYS A 110 -9.86 8.35 1.92
CA LYS A 110 -11.03 8.94 2.58
C LYS A 110 -12.29 8.11 2.35
N LEU A 111 -12.52 7.64 1.12
CA LEU A 111 -13.65 6.79 0.77
C LEU A 111 -13.59 5.43 1.49
N ALA A 112 -12.42 4.79 1.53
CA ALA A 112 -12.23 3.53 2.23
C ALA A 112 -12.51 3.67 3.74
N ARG A 113 -12.09 4.79 4.34
CA ARG A 113 -12.39 5.13 5.73
C ARG A 113 -13.89 5.31 5.97
N SER A 114 -14.58 6.07 5.12
CA SER A 114 -16.03 6.28 5.28
C SER A 114 -16.86 5.01 5.09
N MET A 115 -16.39 4.09 4.24
CA MET A 115 -17.05 2.80 4.02
C MET A 115 -16.59 1.71 5.01
N HIS A 116 -15.62 2.00 5.88
CA HIS A 116 -15.02 1.04 6.80
C HIS A 116 -14.48 -0.24 6.11
N VAL A 117 -13.95 -0.11 4.90
CA VAL A 117 -13.36 -1.23 4.16
C VAL A 117 -11.83 -1.31 4.38
N PRO A 118 -11.27 -2.50 4.67
CA PRO A 118 -9.84 -2.65 4.92
C PRO A 118 -9.00 -2.62 3.64
N ILE A 119 -9.60 -2.96 2.49
CA ILE A 119 -8.97 -2.91 1.18
C ILE A 119 -9.94 -2.22 0.22
N LEU A 120 -9.46 -1.23 -0.52
CA LEU A 120 -10.18 -0.56 -1.60
C LEU A 120 -9.31 -0.58 -2.87
N VAL A 121 -9.88 -0.96 -4.01
CA VAL A 121 -9.14 -0.96 -5.27
C VAL A 121 -9.90 -0.26 -6.39
N THR A 122 -9.16 0.41 -7.27
CA THR A 122 -9.74 0.96 -8.50
C THR A 122 -10.16 -0.13 -9.49
N ASP A 123 -11.12 0.18 -10.35
CA ASP A 123 -11.62 -0.73 -11.40
C ASP A 123 -10.53 -1.26 -12.33
N VAL A 124 -9.49 -0.45 -12.60
CA VAL A 124 -8.34 -0.86 -13.41
C VAL A 124 -7.67 -2.09 -12.77
N ILE A 125 -7.41 -2.01 -11.47
CA ILE A 125 -6.83 -3.11 -10.70
C ILE A 125 -7.80 -4.30 -10.63
N LYS A 126 -9.10 -4.04 -10.41
CA LYS A 126 -10.12 -5.10 -10.36
C LYS A 126 -10.19 -5.89 -11.67
N LYS A 127 -10.22 -5.20 -12.82
CA LYS A 127 -10.26 -5.80 -14.16
C LYS A 127 -9.01 -6.63 -14.44
N SER A 128 -7.82 -6.12 -14.11
CA SER A 128 -6.56 -6.86 -14.28
C SER A 128 -6.49 -8.15 -13.45
N ASN A 129 -7.33 -8.30 -12.41
CA ASN A 129 -7.27 -9.41 -11.47
C ASN A 129 -8.52 -10.33 -11.46
N ARG A 130 -9.46 -10.17 -12.40
CA ARG A 130 -10.73 -10.92 -12.48
C ARG A 130 -10.60 -12.46 -12.55
N ARG A 131 -9.40 -13.02 -12.67
CA ARG A 131 -9.16 -14.46 -12.71
C ARG A 131 -8.89 -15.12 -11.34
N ILE A 132 -8.66 -14.38 -10.25
CA ILE A 132 -7.95 -14.96 -9.08
C ILE A 132 -8.53 -14.64 -7.68
N LEU A 133 -9.44 -13.68 -7.49
CA LEU A 133 -9.82 -13.26 -6.12
C LEU A 133 -11.22 -13.78 -5.71
N PRO A 134 -11.31 -14.65 -4.67
CA PRO A 134 -12.58 -15.18 -4.15
C PRO A 134 -13.26 -14.24 -3.14
N TYR A 135 -12.72 -13.04 -2.93
CA TYR A 135 -13.26 -12.04 -2.01
C TYR A 135 -13.79 -10.86 -2.81
N GLU A 136 -14.96 -10.35 -2.44
CA GLU A 136 -15.47 -9.10 -2.97
C GLU A 136 -14.53 -7.96 -2.57
N ILE A 137 -13.66 -7.59 -3.50
CA ILE A 137 -12.90 -6.36 -3.39
C ILE A 137 -13.82 -5.25 -3.88
N TYR A 138 -14.25 -4.45 -2.91
CA TYR A 138 -14.99 -3.22 -3.13
C TYR A 138 -14.06 -2.11 -3.60
#